data_AF-A0A5M8RZR0-F1
#
_entry.id   AF-A0A5M8RZR0-F1
#
_cell.length_a   1.000
_cell.length_b   1.000
_cell.length_c   1.000
_cell.angle_alpha   90.00
_cell.angle_beta   90.00
_cell.angle_gamma   90.00
#
_symmetry.space_group_name_H-M   'P 1'
#
loop_
_entity.id
_entity.type
_entity.pdbx_description
1 polymer ?
#
loop_
_entity_poly.entity_id
_entity_poly.type
_entity_poly.pdbx_seq_one_letter_code
_entity_poly.pdbx_strand_id
1 'polypeptide(L)'
;MIKAFFNKLIELIKKVLYGIGGLLLAMGVFLIFCLPAVDGEGDEITIRRAIFGANSIETFEENYGDGLPNLLSDGVNTIRIPRYQEIKIIKTLDEDDMALIEILGGSDDGTQWWVKKSDIERKRSSDRY
;
A
#
# COMPACT_ATOMS: atom_id res chain seq x y z
N MET A 1 -60.81 -14.33 3.69
CA MET A 1 -59.99 -14.91 2.60
C MET A 1 -58.87 -13.96 2.15
N ILE A 2 -59.17 -12.70 1.81
CA ILE A 2 -58.19 -11.69 1.34
C ILE A 2 -57.08 -11.35 2.36
N LYS A 3 -57.39 -11.17 3.65
CA LYS A 3 -56.38 -10.83 4.68
C LYS A 3 -55.29 -11.90 4.87
N ALA A 4 -55.64 -13.18 4.76
CA ALA A 4 -54.70 -14.29 4.91
C ALA A 4 -53.71 -14.36 3.73
N PHE A 5 -54.15 -13.97 2.53
CA PHE A 5 -53.30 -13.88 1.34
C PHE A 5 -52.27 -12.75 1.47
N PHE A 6 -52.70 -11.56 1.89
CA PHE A 6 -51.79 -10.43 2.11
C PHE A 6 -50.75 -10.71 3.21
N ASN A 7 -51.13 -11.40 4.30
CA ASN A 7 -50.17 -11.79 5.33
C ASN A 7 -49.08 -12.73 4.81
N LYS A 8 -49.45 -13.75 4.01
CA LYS A 8 -48.46 -14.65 3.37
C LYS A 8 -47.55 -13.90 2.40
N LEU A 9 -48.09 -12.95 1.64
CA LEU A 9 -47.32 -12.14 0.70
C LEU A 9 -46.28 -11.26 1.43
N ILE A 10 -46.68 -10.60 2.51
CA ILE A 10 -45.80 -9.78 3.34
C ILE A 10 -44.70 -10.64 3.98
N GLU A 11 -45.03 -11.85 4.42
CA GLU A 11 -44.07 -12.78 5.02
C GLU A 11 -43.01 -13.27 4.01
N LEU A 12 -43.42 -13.51 2.77
CA LEU A 12 -42.52 -13.85 1.66
C LEU A 12 -41.60 -12.68 1.30
N ILE A 13 -42.14 -11.46 1.19
CA ILE A 13 -41.35 -10.26 0.91
C ILE A 13 -40.29 -10.02 1.99
N LYS A 14 -40.65 -10.20 3.27
CA LYS A 14 -39.70 -10.09 4.39
C LYS A 14 -38.57 -11.11 4.28
N LYS A 15 -38.87 -12.38 3.99
CA LYS A 15 -37.84 -13.42 3.82
C LYS A 15 -36.86 -13.10 2.69
N VAL A 16 -37.36 -12.58 1.57
CA VAL A 16 -36.52 -12.14 0.44
C VAL A 16 -35.65 -10.95 0.83
N LEU A 17 -36.21 -9.94 1.52
CA LEU A 17 -35.46 -8.78 2.01
C LEU A 17 -34.36 -9.17 3.01
N TYR A 18 -34.64 -10.09 3.94
CA TYR A 18 -33.62 -10.60 4.86
C TYR A 18 -32.52 -11.38 4.14
N GLY A 19 -32.87 -12.13 3.08
CA GLY A 19 -31.89 -12.81 2.22
C GLY A 19 -30.98 -11.83 1.47
N ILE A 20 -31.55 -10.76 0.90
CA ILE A 20 -30.79 -9.71 0.19
C ILE A 20 -29.91 -8.92 1.16
N GLY A 21 -30.44 -8.58 2.34
CA GLY A 21 -29.66 -7.90 3.38
C GLY A 21 -28.47 -8.73 3.86
N GLY A 22 -28.66 -10.03 4.06
CA GLY A 22 -27.57 -10.95 4.40
C GLY A 22 -26.51 -11.07 3.30
N LEU A 23 -26.93 -11.10 2.03
CA LEU A 23 -26.00 -11.15 0.89
C LEU A 23 -25.16 -9.88 0.77
N LEU A 24 -25.76 -8.70 0.95
CA LEU A 24 -25.05 -7.41 0.91
C LEU A 24 -24.02 -7.29 2.04
N LEU A 25 -24.36 -7.75 3.24
CA LEU A 25 -23.44 -7.79 4.38
C LEU A 25 -22.24 -8.72 4.11
N ALA A 26 -22.49 -9.91 3.56
CA ALA A 26 -21.42 -10.83 3.20
C ALA A 26 -20.49 -10.25 2.11
N MET A 27 -21.05 -9.55 1.12
CA MET A 27 -20.29 -8.89 0.05
C MET A 27 -19.45 -7.72 0.58
N GLY A 28 -19.99 -6.92 1.50
CA GLY A 28 -19.25 -5.83 2.16
C GLY A 28 -18.08 -6.34 2.99
N VAL A 29 -18.26 -7.43 3.74
CA VAL A 29 -17.18 -8.05 4.52
C VAL A 29 -16.09 -8.62 3.60
N PHE A 30 -16.48 -9.26 2.49
CA PHE A 30 -15.51 -9.81 1.53
C PHE A 30 -14.63 -8.72 0.90
N LEU A 31 -15.19 -7.54 0.61
CA LEU A 31 -14.43 -6.41 0.06
C LEU A 31 -13.36 -5.87 1.01
N ILE A 32 -13.59 -5.91 2.33
CA ILE A 32 -12.61 -5.47 3.34
C ILE A 32 -11.37 -6.38 3.34
N PHE A 33 -11.55 -7.69 3.12
CA PHE A 33 -10.44 -8.65 3.04
C PHE A 33 -9.67 -8.60 1.71
N CYS A 34 -10.24 -8.01 0.67
CA CYS A 34 -9.58 -7.83 -0.63
C CYS A 34 -8.84 -6.50 -0.78
N LEU A 35 -8.90 -5.60 0.22
CA LEU A 35 -8.09 -4.38 0.19
C LEU A 35 -6.61 -4.75 0.38
N PRO A 36 -5.70 -4.27 -0.48
CA PRO A 36 -4.28 -4.40 -0.24
C PRO A 36 -3.97 -3.72 1.10
N ALA A 37 -3.18 -4.38 1.96
CA ALA A 37 -2.64 -3.75 3.15
C ALA A 37 -1.93 -2.47 2.70
N VAL A 38 -2.40 -1.32 3.17
CA VAL A 38 -1.72 -0.05 2.95
C VAL A 38 -0.51 -0.07 3.87
N ASP A 39 0.68 -0.09 3.29
CA ASP A 39 1.93 -0.02 4.04
C ASP A 39 1.97 1.34 4.78
N GLY A 40 1.96 1.28 6.11
CA GLY A 40 1.80 2.43 6.99
C GLY A 40 3.09 2.82 7.70
N GLU A 41 3.08 3.99 8.35
CA GLU A 41 4.19 4.40 9.22
C GLU A 41 4.45 3.37 10.32
N GLY A 42 5.72 3.01 10.51
CA GLY A 42 6.19 1.98 11.44
C GLY A 42 6.28 0.58 10.84
N ASP A 43 5.77 0.35 9.63
CA ASP A 43 5.86 -0.96 8.99
C ASP A 43 7.29 -1.28 8.55
N GLU A 44 7.71 -2.51 8.84
CA GLU A 44 8.93 -3.12 8.33
C GLU A 44 8.56 -4.06 7.18
N ILE A 45 9.11 -3.80 6.00
CA ILE A 45 8.76 -4.52 4.77
C ILE A 45 10.00 -4.85 3.96
N THR A 46 9.92 -5.94 3.20
CA THR A 46 10.90 -6.25 2.16
C THR A 46 10.39 -5.69 0.83
N ILE A 47 11.14 -4.82 0.17
CA ILE A 47 10.71 -4.25 -1.12
C ILE A 47 10.88 -5.26 -2.26
N ARG A 48 9.92 -5.32 -3.15
CA ARG A 48 9.86 -6.25 -4.29
C ARG A 48 10.74 -5.82 -5.45
N ARG A 49 11.01 -4.52 -5.60
CA ARG A 49 11.81 -3.95 -6.69
C ARG A 49 12.86 -3.02 -6.10
N ALA A 50 13.88 -2.72 -6.90
CA ALA A 50 14.81 -1.67 -6.53
C ALA A 50 14.10 -0.32 -6.63
N ILE A 51 14.35 0.54 -5.66
CA ILE A 51 13.81 1.90 -5.60
C ILE A 51 14.96 2.90 -5.47
N PHE A 52 14.65 4.16 -5.70
CA PHE A 52 15.63 5.23 -5.59
C PHE A 52 15.23 6.21 -4.50
N GLY A 53 16.21 6.62 -3.71
CA GLY A 53 16.02 7.56 -2.62
C GLY A 53 16.95 8.77 -2.72
N ALA A 54 16.57 9.83 -2.02
CA ALA A 54 17.34 11.06 -1.86
C ALA A 54 17.43 11.46 -0.38
N ASN A 55 18.46 12.18 0.01
CA ASN A 55 18.65 12.61 1.40
C ASN A 55 17.67 13.73 1.82
N SER A 56 17.06 14.42 0.85
CA SER A 56 16.06 15.46 1.06
C SER A 56 15.01 15.44 -0.06
N ILE A 57 13.84 16.04 0.20
CA ILE A 57 12.78 16.19 -0.82
C ILE A 57 13.23 17.13 -1.92
N GLU A 58 13.93 18.23 -1.60
CA GLU A 58 14.49 19.16 -2.59
C GLU A 58 15.43 18.43 -3.56
N THR A 59 16.36 17.64 -3.02
CA THR A 59 17.25 16.78 -3.82
C THR A 59 16.46 15.76 -4.63
N PHE A 60 15.35 15.23 -4.10
CA PHE A 60 14.49 14.33 -4.86
C PHE A 60 13.84 15.06 -6.06
N GLU A 61 13.26 16.23 -5.86
CA GLU A 61 12.61 17.02 -6.92
C GLU A 61 13.61 17.44 -8.01
N GLU A 62 14.79 17.92 -7.62
CA GLU A 62 15.85 18.33 -8.55
C GLU A 62 16.33 17.18 -9.45
N ASN A 63 16.31 15.94 -8.93
CA ASN A 63 16.88 14.78 -9.62
C ASN A 63 15.85 13.84 -10.26
N TYR A 64 14.58 13.91 -9.84
CA TYR A 64 13.49 13.03 -10.30
C TYR A 64 12.29 13.81 -10.90
N GLY A 65 12.33 15.15 -10.92
CA GLY A 65 11.24 16.03 -11.36
C GLY A 65 10.79 15.90 -12.82
N ASP A 66 11.62 15.31 -13.71
CA ASP A 66 11.34 15.23 -15.16
C ASP A 66 11.24 13.80 -15.72
N GLY A 67 10.96 12.81 -14.88
CA GLY A 67 10.51 11.47 -15.32
C GLY A 67 11.60 10.51 -15.81
N LEU A 68 12.87 10.93 -15.86
CA LEU A 68 14.03 10.06 -16.00
C LEU A 68 14.99 10.33 -14.82
N PRO A 69 15.28 9.33 -13.96
CA PRO A 69 16.30 9.49 -12.93
C PRO A 69 17.62 9.83 -13.61
N ASN A 70 18.10 11.05 -13.44
CA ASN A 70 19.37 11.48 -14.03
C ASN A 70 20.60 10.89 -13.30
N LEU A 71 20.42 9.89 -12.43
CA LEU A 71 21.42 9.54 -11.44
C LEU A 71 21.94 8.10 -11.49
N LEU A 72 23.25 8.06 -11.65
CA LEU A 72 24.12 7.12 -10.96
C LEU A 72 24.04 7.43 -9.46
N SER A 73 23.63 6.47 -8.64
CA SER A 73 23.67 6.55 -7.18
C SER A 73 25.04 7.04 -6.70
N ASP A 74 25.09 8.18 -6.00
CA ASP A 74 26.34 8.74 -5.45
C ASP A 74 26.60 8.28 -4.00
N GLY A 75 25.60 7.70 -3.33
CA GLY A 75 25.67 7.20 -1.96
C GLY A 75 25.68 8.30 -0.90
N VAL A 76 25.56 9.57 -1.30
CA VAL A 76 25.61 10.74 -0.41
C VAL A 76 24.33 11.55 -0.50
N ASN A 77 23.94 11.95 -1.70
CA ASN A 77 22.71 12.69 -1.94
C ASN A 77 21.60 11.77 -2.42
N THR A 78 21.97 10.71 -3.11
CA THR A 78 21.04 9.74 -3.67
C THR A 78 21.52 8.32 -3.51
N ILE A 79 20.57 7.42 -3.36
CA ILE A 79 20.82 6.01 -3.18
C ILE A 79 19.96 5.19 -4.13
N ARG A 80 20.53 4.13 -4.66
CA ARG A 80 19.76 3.03 -5.24
C ARG A 80 19.61 1.92 -4.22
N ILE A 81 18.40 1.74 -3.73
CA ILE A 81 18.08 0.70 -2.76
C ILE A 81 17.75 -0.57 -3.53
N PRO A 82 18.48 -1.67 -3.29
CA PRO A 82 18.36 -2.87 -4.10
C PRO A 82 17.02 -3.58 -3.87
N ARG A 83 16.63 -4.37 -4.86
CA ARG A 83 15.48 -5.29 -4.75
C ARG A 83 15.67 -6.24 -3.56
N TYR A 84 14.58 -6.53 -2.85
CA TYR A 84 14.53 -7.37 -1.65
C TYR A 84 15.29 -6.84 -0.45
N GLN A 85 15.58 -5.54 -0.44
CA GLN A 85 16.04 -4.86 0.75
C GLN A 85 14.92 -4.78 1.79
N GLU A 86 15.27 -5.03 3.05
CA GLU A 86 14.39 -4.75 4.19
C GLU A 86 14.49 -3.26 4.53
N ILE A 87 13.33 -2.63 4.66
CA ILE A 87 13.18 -1.22 4.99
C ILE A 87 12.11 -1.04 6.06
N LYS A 88 12.20 0.07 6.79
CA LYS A 88 11.15 0.57 7.67
C LYS A 88 10.59 1.86 7.14
N ILE A 89 9.27 1.98 7.07
CA ILE A 89 8.62 3.25 6.74
C ILE A 89 8.57 4.11 8.00
N ILE A 90 9.36 5.18 8.04
CA ILE A 90 9.45 6.07 9.20
C ILE A 90 8.34 7.12 9.16
N LYS A 91 8.11 7.71 7.99
CA LYS A 91 7.12 8.77 7.79
C LYS A 91 6.57 8.73 6.37
N THR A 92 5.31 9.10 6.19
CA THR A 92 4.68 9.28 4.88
C THR A 92 4.17 10.71 4.69
N LEU A 93 4.24 11.20 3.46
CA LEU A 93 3.68 12.48 3.02
C LEU A 93 2.76 12.17 1.83
N ASP A 94 1.48 11.98 2.12
CA ASP A 94 0.50 11.52 1.12
C ASP A 94 0.25 12.54 0.01
N GLU A 95 0.31 13.84 0.32
CA GLU A 95 0.10 14.91 -0.66
C GLU A 95 1.17 14.93 -1.75
N ASP A 96 2.41 14.55 -1.39
CA ASP A 96 3.58 14.60 -2.27
C ASP A 96 3.95 13.22 -2.87
N ASP A 97 3.21 12.17 -2.53
CA ASP A 97 3.56 10.76 -2.86
C ASP A 97 4.96 10.37 -2.38
N MET A 98 5.35 10.84 -1.18
CA MET A 98 6.69 10.62 -0.61
C MET A 98 6.65 9.82 0.68
N ALA A 99 7.73 9.07 0.94
CA ALA A 99 7.95 8.38 2.20
C ALA A 99 9.41 8.52 2.64
N LEU A 100 9.63 8.78 3.92
CA LEU A 100 10.93 8.63 4.57
C LEU A 100 11.06 7.19 5.05
N ILE A 101 12.09 6.51 4.59
CA ILE A 101 12.36 5.12 4.94
C ILE A 101 13.71 4.98 5.62
N GLU A 102 13.88 3.93 6.40
CA GLU A 102 15.16 3.50 6.98
C GLU A 102 15.53 2.12 6.42
N ILE A 103 16.79 1.93 6.04
CA ILE A 103 17.28 0.63 5.55
C ILE A 103 17.63 -0.25 6.76
N LEU A 104 17.17 -1.51 6.78
CA LEU A 104 17.31 -2.44 7.92
C LEU A 104 18.37 -3.54 7.70
N GLY A 105 19.30 -3.35 6.77
CA GLY A 105 20.39 -4.30 6.59
C GLY A 105 21.29 -4.03 5.41
N GLY A 106 22.43 -4.72 5.37
CA GLY A 106 23.46 -4.51 4.35
C GLY A 106 24.46 -3.42 4.73
N SER A 107 25.09 -2.80 3.74
CA SER A 107 26.09 -1.73 3.94
C SER A 107 25.50 -0.43 4.46
N ASP A 108 24.23 -0.18 4.16
CA ASP A 108 23.55 1.10 4.38
C ASP A 108 22.54 1.01 5.54
N ASP A 109 22.70 0.02 6.42
CA ASP A 109 21.86 -0.20 7.59
C ASP A 109 21.77 1.05 8.49
N GLY A 110 20.56 1.39 8.90
CA GLY A 110 20.24 2.59 9.69
C GLY A 110 20.23 3.92 8.90
N THR A 111 20.56 3.91 7.60
CA THR A 111 20.48 5.15 6.79
C THR A 111 19.03 5.45 6.40
N GLN A 112 18.70 6.75 6.32
CA GLN A 112 17.36 7.23 6.01
C GLN A 112 17.30 7.99 4.69
N TRP A 113 16.28 7.71 3.89
CA TRP A 113 16.14 8.24 2.54
C TRP A 113 14.69 8.54 2.20
N TRP A 114 14.46 9.66 1.52
CA TRP A 114 13.19 10.01 0.90
C TRP A 114 13.02 9.26 -0.42
N VAL A 115 11.91 8.54 -0.55
CA VAL A 115 11.56 7.76 -1.75
C VAL A 115 10.13 8.08 -2.18
N LYS A 116 9.79 7.78 -3.43
CA LYS A 116 8.38 7.78 -3.85
C LYS A 116 7.61 6.67 -3.16
N LYS A 117 6.51 7.01 -2.53
CA LYS A 117 5.64 6.05 -1.85
C LYS A 117 5.03 5.06 -2.84
N SER A 118 4.64 5.52 -4.03
CA SER A 118 4.13 4.66 -5.11
C SER A 118 5.13 3.62 -5.65
N ASP A 119 6.43 3.83 -5.46
CA ASP A 119 7.48 2.88 -5.86
C ASP A 119 7.70 1.77 -4.82
N ILE A 120 7.20 1.96 -3.59
CA ILE A 120 7.29 0.98 -2.52
C ILE A 120 6.28 -0.15 -2.79
N GLU A 121 6.78 -1.26 -3.35
CA GLU A 121 5.99 -2.48 -3.55
C GLU A 121 6.46 -3.56 -2.58
N ARG A 122 5.62 -3.98 -1.62
CA ARG A 122 5.94 -5.09 -0.71
C ARG A 122 6.15 -6.41 -1.47
N LYS A 123 7.23 -7.13 -1.15
CA LYS A 123 7.48 -8.51 -1.63
C LYS A 123 6.35 -9.43 -1.14
N ARG A 124 5.69 -10.14 -2.06
CA ARG A 124 4.70 -11.16 -1.69
C ARG A 124 5.40 -12.47 -1.35
N SER A 125 4.80 -13.28 -0.49
CA SER A 125 5.32 -14.62 -0.15
C SER A 125 5.48 -15.54 -1.37
N SER A 126 4.75 -15.30 -2.45
CA SER A 126 4.84 -16.03 -3.71
C SER A 126 5.94 -15.52 -4.66
N ASP A 127 6.53 -14.36 -4.39
CA ASP A 127 7.63 -13.82 -5.20
C ASP A 127 8.92 -14.62 -4.90
N ARG A 128 9.31 -15.47 -5.85
CA ARG A 128 10.58 -16.20 -5.79
C ARG A 128 11.76 -15.24 -5.95
N TYR A 129 12.83 -15.53 -5.20
CA TYR A 129 14.11 -14.80 -5.21
C TYR A 129 14.64 -14.62 -6.64
#